data_AF-A0A2G8L3A9-F1
#
_entry.id   AF-A0A2G8L3A9-F1
#
_cell.length_a   1.000
_cell.length_b   1.000
_cell.length_c   1.000
_cell.angle_alpha   90.00
_cell.angle_beta   90.00
_cell.angle_gamma   90.00
#
_symmetry.space_group_name_H-M   'P 1'
#
loop_
_entity.id
_entity.type
_entity.pdbx_description
1 polymer ?
#
loop_
_entity_poly.entity_id
_entity_poly.type
_entity_poly.pdbx_seq_one_letter_code
_entity_poly.pdbx_strand_id
1 'polypeptide(L)'
;MVCSPPPCHSCKERRRYRRNAQVLDPFDLQYLFRFACGLDPDAGKKLINHLKSLPGGDTFAILCILEQTGDVNDIMDSVKDLCSRDVKIQEGDSALLQRSTTQLLEIASNNDIPISCLHLDYSSIKFEGDTIILDSGIPLPKLPTVEKIHIAGSNEQYGNPRTVTDNNVLNLFHYGMKCGRIKELM
;
A
#
# COMPACT_ATOMS: atom_id res chain seq x y z
N MET A 1 -47.40 1.92 6.64
CA MET A 1 -46.37 1.62 5.61
C MET A 1 -46.03 2.92 4.90
N VAL A 2 -44.86 3.49 5.17
CA VAL A 2 -44.39 4.69 4.47
C VAL A 2 -43.47 4.21 3.35
N CYS A 3 -43.90 4.33 2.10
CA CYS A 3 -43.07 4.05 0.95
C CYS A 3 -42.08 5.20 0.77
N SER A 4 -40.78 4.92 0.93
CA SER A 4 -39.71 5.87 0.63
C SER A 4 -39.72 6.25 -0.86
N PRO A 5 -39.50 7.53 -1.21
CA PRO A 5 -39.49 7.96 -2.61
C PRO A 5 -38.29 7.36 -3.37
N PRO A 6 -38.42 7.13 -4.70
CA PRO A 6 -37.33 6.58 -5.50
C PRO A 6 -36.16 7.56 -5.60
N PRO A 7 -34.90 7.08 -5.60
CA PRO A 7 -33.73 7.96 -5.61
C PRO A 7 -33.61 8.72 -6.94
N CYS A 8 -33.30 10.02 -6.84
CA CYS A 8 -33.08 10.94 -7.96
C CYS A 8 -31.97 10.45 -8.92
N HIS A 9 -32.01 10.92 -10.17
CA HIS A 9 -31.08 10.55 -11.24
C HIS A 9 -29.60 10.75 -10.86
N SER A 10 -29.27 11.87 -10.19
CA SER A 10 -27.92 12.16 -9.68
C SER A 10 -27.43 11.17 -8.61
N CYS A 11 -28.35 10.64 -7.79
CA CYS A 11 -28.04 9.59 -6.82
C CYS A 11 -27.82 8.23 -7.50
N LYS A 12 -28.47 7.96 -8.63
CA LYS A 12 -28.23 6.74 -9.42
C LYS A 12 -26.86 6.78 -10.12
N GLU A 13 -26.46 7.93 -10.65
CA GLU A 13 -25.13 8.13 -11.26
C GLU A 13 -24.00 8.06 -10.23
N ARG A 14 -24.14 8.71 -9.06
CA ARG A 14 -23.16 8.56 -7.96
C ARG A 14 -23.02 7.12 -7.48
N ARG A 15 -24.12 6.36 -7.41
CA ARG A 15 -24.11 4.92 -7.08
C ARG A 15 -23.55 4.04 -8.20
N ARG A 16 -23.59 4.49 -9.45
CA ARG A 16 -23.00 3.79 -10.60
C ARG A 16 -21.49 4.03 -10.64
N TYR A 17 -21.04 5.25 -10.39
CA TYR A 17 -19.62 5.58 -10.23
C TYR A 17 -19.00 4.87 -9.02
N ARG A 18 -19.69 4.84 -7.86
CA ARG A 18 -19.27 4.07 -6.68
C ARG A 18 -19.14 2.56 -6.92
N ARG A 19 -19.93 1.99 -7.83
CA ARG A 19 -19.84 0.57 -8.21
C ARG A 19 -18.77 0.30 -9.27
N ASN A 20 -18.48 1.27 -10.13
CA ASN A 20 -17.46 1.13 -11.17
C ASN A 20 -16.06 1.52 -10.69
N ALA A 21 -15.92 2.30 -9.61
CA ALA A 21 -14.63 2.54 -8.95
C ALA A 21 -14.07 1.26 -8.29
N GLN A 22 -14.91 0.22 -8.10
CA GLN A 22 -14.48 -1.13 -7.74
C GLN A 22 -13.96 -1.93 -8.96
N VAL A 23 -14.02 -1.35 -10.16
CA VAL A 23 -13.69 -1.97 -11.46
C VAL A 23 -12.86 -0.98 -12.30
N LEU A 24 -11.89 -0.33 -11.67
CA LEU A 24 -10.82 0.34 -12.40
C LEU A 24 -9.53 -0.33 -11.96
N ASP A 25 -8.85 -0.90 -12.94
CA ASP A 25 -7.53 -1.45 -12.75
C ASP A 25 -6.60 -0.35 -12.18
N PRO A 26 -5.70 -0.65 -11.23
CA PRO A 26 -4.73 0.32 -10.71
C PRO A 26 -3.97 1.13 -11.76
N PHE A 27 -3.71 0.52 -12.91
CA PHE A 27 -3.09 1.18 -14.06
C PHE A 27 -4.04 2.18 -14.74
N ASP A 28 -5.32 1.84 -14.95
CA ASP A 28 -6.30 2.76 -15.51
C ASP A 28 -6.52 3.98 -14.61
N LEU A 29 -6.45 3.75 -13.29
CA LEU A 29 -6.60 4.83 -12.31
C LEU A 29 -5.40 5.76 -12.29
N GLN A 30 -4.19 5.25 -12.56
CA GLN A 30 -2.98 6.05 -12.73
C GLN A 30 -3.09 6.98 -13.94
N TYR A 31 -3.62 6.50 -15.07
CA TYR A 31 -3.89 7.35 -16.23
C TYR A 31 -4.94 8.42 -15.94
N LEU A 32 -6.02 8.06 -15.23
CA LEU A 32 -7.03 9.01 -14.80
C LEU A 32 -6.44 10.09 -13.88
N PHE A 33 -5.57 9.68 -12.95
CA PHE A 33 -4.87 10.59 -12.04
C PHE A 33 -4.02 11.60 -12.81
N ARG A 34 -3.14 11.12 -13.72
CA ARG A 34 -2.29 11.98 -14.55
C ARG A 34 -3.10 12.92 -15.44
N PHE A 35 -4.18 12.42 -16.03
CA PHE A 35 -5.10 13.22 -16.84
C PHE A 35 -5.75 14.34 -16.01
N ALA A 36 -6.28 14.01 -14.83
CA ALA A 36 -6.91 15.00 -13.96
C ALA A 36 -5.92 16.06 -13.48
N CYS A 37 -4.71 15.66 -13.08
CA CYS A 37 -3.66 16.60 -12.67
C CYS A 37 -3.17 17.48 -13.82
N GLY A 38 -3.22 16.99 -15.06
CA GLY A 38 -2.93 17.79 -16.26
C GLY A 38 -4.00 18.85 -16.57
N LEU A 39 -5.22 18.68 -16.07
CA LEU A 39 -6.31 19.65 -16.22
C LEU A 39 -6.38 20.65 -15.06
N ASP A 40 -6.23 20.16 -13.82
CA ASP A 40 -6.26 20.95 -12.59
C ASP A 40 -5.15 20.42 -11.65
N PRO A 41 -4.09 21.21 -11.37
CA PRO A 41 -3.03 20.82 -10.45
C PRO A 41 -3.54 20.42 -9.06
N ASP A 42 -4.65 21.00 -8.59
CA ASP A 42 -5.24 20.68 -7.28
C ASP A 42 -6.08 19.39 -7.31
N ALA A 43 -6.35 18.82 -8.49
CA ALA A 43 -7.17 17.62 -8.62
C ALA A 43 -6.48 16.40 -7.99
N GLY A 44 -5.15 16.33 -8.03
CA GLY A 44 -4.39 15.21 -7.47
C GLY A 44 -4.66 15.01 -5.98
N LYS A 45 -4.60 16.09 -5.19
CA LYS A 45 -4.88 16.07 -3.75
C LYS A 45 -6.32 15.62 -3.46
N LYS A 46 -7.30 16.12 -4.22
CA LYS A 46 -8.71 15.75 -4.07
C LYS A 46 -8.95 14.28 -4.41
N LEU A 47 -8.33 13.78 -5.48
CA LEU A 47 -8.42 12.38 -5.90
C LEU A 47 -7.80 11.46 -4.87
N ILE A 48 -6.59 11.74 -4.39
CA ILE A 48 -5.92 10.90 -3.39
C ILE A 48 -6.72 10.82 -2.10
N ASN A 49 -7.23 11.95 -1.60
CA ASN A 49 -8.09 11.97 -0.42
C ASN A 49 -9.38 11.17 -0.63
N HIS A 50 -9.95 11.22 -1.84
CA HIS A 50 -11.10 10.40 -2.17
C HIS A 50 -10.75 8.91 -2.20
N LEU A 51 -9.65 8.54 -2.85
CA LEU A 51 -9.19 7.16 -2.97
C LEU A 51 -8.90 6.57 -1.60
N LYS A 52 -8.15 7.25 -0.74
CA LYS A 52 -7.89 6.83 0.66
C LYS A 52 -9.17 6.50 1.45
N SER A 53 -10.31 7.10 1.11
CA SER A 53 -11.60 6.81 1.76
C SER A 53 -12.29 5.52 1.27
N LEU A 54 -11.80 4.92 0.18
CA LEU A 54 -12.34 3.71 -0.42
C LEU A 54 -11.61 2.46 0.10
N PRO A 55 -12.30 1.31 0.22
CA PRO A 55 -11.64 0.04 0.53
C PRO A 55 -10.58 -0.30 -0.53
N GLY A 56 -9.35 -0.56 -0.10
CA GLY A 56 -8.22 -0.83 -1.00
C GLY A 56 -7.65 0.42 -1.68
N GLY A 57 -8.19 1.61 -1.39
CA GLY A 57 -7.78 2.86 -2.00
C GLY A 57 -6.37 3.34 -1.64
N ASP A 58 -5.82 2.85 -0.53
CA ASP A 58 -4.45 3.14 -0.10
C ASP A 58 -3.41 2.64 -1.09
N THR A 59 -3.64 1.46 -1.66
CA THR A 59 -2.83 0.86 -2.71
C THR A 59 -2.69 1.80 -3.91
N PHE A 60 -3.80 2.43 -4.31
CA PHE A 60 -3.80 3.40 -5.41
C PHE A 60 -3.21 4.74 -4.99
N ALA A 61 -3.46 5.17 -3.74
CA ALA A 61 -2.89 6.40 -3.21
C ALA A 61 -1.36 6.35 -3.23
N ILE A 62 -0.74 5.20 -2.93
CA ILE A 62 0.71 4.98 -3.03
C ILE A 62 1.22 5.33 -4.43
N LEU A 63 0.61 4.75 -5.48
CA LEU A 63 1.01 4.99 -6.87
C LEU A 63 0.92 6.48 -7.21
N CYS A 64 -0.15 7.14 -6.78
CA CYS A 64 -0.39 8.55 -7.07
C CYS A 64 0.53 9.50 -6.29
N ILE A 65 0.90 9.18 -5.03
CA ILE A 65 1.73 10.03 -4.17
C ILE A 65 3.12 10.25 -4.79
N LEU A 66 3.72 9.22 -5.36
CA LEU A 66 5.04 9.32 -5.98
C LEU A 66 5.03 10.14 -7.29
N GLU A 67 3.85 10.32 -7.89
CA GLU A 67 3.65 11.12 -9.09
C GLU A 67 3.14 12.53 -8.82
N GLN A 68 2.83 12.86 -7.56
CA GLN A 68 2.40 14.21 -7.20
C GLN A 68 3.49 15.22 -7.56
N THR A 69 3.11 16.23 -8.33
CA THR A 69 3.90 17.43 -8.56
C THR A 69 3.27 18.56 -7.74
N GLY A 70 4.07 19.27 -6.95
CA GLY A 70 3.52 20.30 -6.05
C GLY A 70 4.43 20.61 -4.86
N ASP A 71 3.83 21.13 -3.79
CA ASP A 71 4.52 21.43 -2.54
C ASP A 71 5.03 20.14 -1.88
N VAL A 72 6.33 20.08 -1.61
CA VAL A 72 6.97 18.93 -0.96
C VAL A 72 6.34 18.65 0.40
N ASN A 73 5.92 19.67 1.15
CA ASN A 73 5.29 19.49 2.45
C ASN A 73 3.95 18.73 2.33
N ASP A 74 3.13 19.07 1.33
CA ASP A 74 1.86 18.37 1.07
C ASP A 74 2.09 16.89 0.69
N ILE A 75 3.16 16.61 -0.06
CA ILE A 75 3.57 15.24 -0.40
C ILE A 75 4.02 14.49 0.85
N MET A 76 4.85 15.12 1.69
CA MET A 76 5.33 14.50 2.93
C MET A 76 4.21 14.26 3.94
N ASP A 77 3.22 15.17 4.04
CA ASP A 77 2.01 14.96 4.83
C ASP A 77 1.21 13.76 4.33
N SER A 78 1.13 13.58 3.01
CA SER A 78 0.47 12.42 2.39
C SER A 78 1.19 11.11 2.70
N VAL A 79 2.53 11.11 2.69
CA VAL A 79 3.37 9.97 3.09
C VAL A 79 3.17 9.65 4.57
N LYS A 80 3.22 10.66 5.44
CA LYS A 80 3.02 10.50 6.89
C LYS A 80 1.65 9.92 7.23
N ASP A 81 0.60 10.43 6.60
CA ASP A 81 -0.76 9.90 6.75
C ASP A 81 -0.85 8.42 6.35
N LEU A 82 -0.20 8.04 5.24
CA LEU A 82 -0.23 6.65 4.78
C LEU A 82 0.57 5.72 5.72
N CYS A 83 1.77 6.12 6.13
CA CYS A 83 2.62 5.35 7.04
C CYS A 83 2.07 5.27 8.48
N SER A 84 1.14 6.15 8.86
CA SER A 84 0.42 6.07 10.14
C SER A 84 -0.58 4.91 10.22
N ARG A 85 -0.84 4.24 9.08
CA ARG A 85 -1.73 3.09 8.93
C ARG A 85 -0.94 1.86 8.49
N ASP A 86 -1.61 0.72 8.40
CA ASP A 86 -1.04 -0.53 7.90
C ASP A 86 -0.70 -0.42 6.41
N VAL A 87 0.59 -0.53 6.08
CA VAL A 87 1.05 -0.63 4.68
C VAL A 87 1.18 -2.11 4.33
N LYS A 88 0.46 -2.54 3.29
CA LYS A 88 0.40 -3.95 2.89
C LYS A 88 1.22 -4.20 1.62
N ILE A 89 1.97 -5.29 1.63
CA ILE A 89 2.55 -5.91 0.43
C ILE A 89 2.06 -7.34 0.41
N GLN A 90 1.32 -7.70 -0.63
CA GLN A 90 0.59 -8.97 -0.70
C GLN A 90 0.83 -9.70 -2.02
N GLU A 91 0.45 -10.97 -2.06
CA GLU A 91 0.47 -11.76 -3.28
C GLU A 91 -0.52 -11.19 -4.31
N GLY A 92 -0.12 -11.15 -5.58
CA GLY A 92 -0.91 -10.56 -6.66
C GLY A 92 -0.71 -9.06 -6.85
N ASP A 93 -0.01 -8.37 -5.94
CA ASP A 93 0.45 -7.00 -6.19
C ASP A 93 1.36 -6.98 -7.41
N SER A 94 1.12 -6.04 -8.32
CA SER A 94 1.96 -5.88 -9.51
C SER A 94 3.38 -5.46 -9.11
N ALA A 95 4.37 -5.78 -9.96
CA ALA A 95 5.75 -5.33 -9.74
C ALA A 95 5.87 -3.80 -9.60
N LEU A 96 5.01 -3.04 -10.30
CA LEU A 96 4.94 -1.59 -10.17
C LEU A 96 4.46 -1.18 -8.77
N LEU A 97 3.42 -1.83 -8.27
CA LEU A 97 2.87 -1.54 -6.95
C LEU A 97 3.88 -1.89 -5.85
N GLN A 98 4.48 -3.09 -5.90
CA GLN A 98 5.52 -3.49 -4.95
C GLN A 98 6.72 -2.52 -4.97
N ARG A 99 7.15 -2.07 -6.15
CA ARG A 99 8.19 -1.05 -6.28
C ARG A 99 7.79 0.27 -5.65
N SER A 100 6.58 0.75 -5.95
CA SER A 100 6.08 2.04 -5.49
C SER A 100 5.90 2.04 -3.97
N THR A 101 5.33 0.98 -3.40
CA THR A 101 5.22 0.80 -1.95
C THR A 101 6.60 0.79 -1.29
N THR A 102 7.56 0.06 -1.87
CA THR A 102 8.94 0.02 -1.37
C THR A 102 9.60 1.40 -1.38
N GLN A 103 9.47 2.14 -2.48
CA GLN A 103 10.00 3.51 -2.59
C GLN A 103 9.35 4.47 -1.60
N LEU A 104 8.04 4.37 -1.40
CA LEU A 104 7.33 5.20 -0.41
C LEU A 104 7.83 4.91 1.02
N LEU A 105 8.02 3.64 1.37
CA LEU A 105 8.57 3.24 2.67
C LEU A 105 10.00 3.75 2.86
N GLU A 106 10.83 3.68 1.82
CA GLU A 106 12.20 4.21 1.86
C GLU A 106 12.22 5.73 2.03
N ILE A 107 11.35 6.46 1.33
CA ILE A 107 11.19 7.92 1.50
C ILE A 107 10.76 8.24 2.93
N ALA A 108 9.75 7.54 3.46
CA ALA A 108 9.32 7.72 4.84
C ALA A 108 10.48 7.50 5.81
N SER A 109 11.21 6.40 5.65
CA SER A 109 12.34 6.06 6.51
C SER A 109 13.50 7.05 6.41
N ASN A 110 13.81 7.55 5.22
CA ASN A 110 14.88 8.54 5.02
C ASN A 110 14.54 9.92 5.61
N ASN A 111 13.25 10.21 5.79
CA ASN A 111 12.76 11.45 6.39
C ASN A 111 12.35 11.27 7.88
N ASP A 112 12.81 10.19 8.51
CA ASP A 112 12.52 9.84 9.91
C ASP A 112 11.02 9.70 10.25
N ILE A 113 10.19 9.44 9.24
CA ILE A 113 8.75 9.23 9.41
C ILE A 113 8.53 7.82 9.95
N PRO A 114 7.83 7.66 11.11
CA PRO A 114 7.48 6.34 11.63
C PRO A 114 6.56 5.58 10.67
N ILE A 115 6.90 4.32 10.41
CA ILE A 115 6.04 3.38 9.70
C ILE A 115 5.36 2.52 10.75
N SER A 116 4.08 2.75 10.98
CA SER A 116 3.34 2.16 12.10
C SER A 116 3.28 0.63 12.03
N CYS A 117 3.00 0.09 10.85
CA CYS A 117 2.90 -1.34 10.62
C CYS A 117 3.15 -1.67 9.15
N LEU A 118 4.10 -2.58 8.91
CA LEU A 118 4.33 -3.21 7.62
C LEU A 118 3.76 -4.61 7.64
N HIS A 119 2.75 -4.85 6.81
CA HIS A 119 2.10 -6.15 6.68
C HIS A 119 2.57 -6.82 5.40
N LEU A 120 3.22 -7.98 5.54
CA LEU A 120 3.74 -8.80 4.46
C LEU A 120 2.93 -10.09 4.36
N ASP A 121 2.48 -10.45 3.17
CA ASP A 121 1.99 -11.81 2.92
C ASP A 121 3.19 -12.75 2.72
N TYR A 122 3.22 -13.87 3.44
CA TYR A 122 4.33 -14.81 3.36
C TYR A 122 4.50 -15.41 1.96
N SER A 123 3.41 -15.62 1.21
CA SER A 123 3.51 -16.10 -0.18
C SER A 123 4.14 -15.05 -1.11
N SER A 124 4.09 -13.77 -0.72
CA SER A 124 4.65 -12.66 -1.49
C SER A 124 6.14 -12.38 -1.23
N ILE A 125 6.80 -13.15 -0.36
CA ILE A 125 8.20 -12.90 0.02
C ILE A 125 9.09 -14.16 0.02
N LYS A 126 10.39 -13.93 -0.11
CA LYS A 126 11.49 -14.90 0.02
C LYS A 126 12.61 -14.26 0.83
N PHE A 127 13.50 -15.08 1.38
CA PHE A 127 14.68 -14.59 2.11
C PHE A 127 15.95 -14.91 1.33
N GLU A 128 16.76 -13.88 1.08
CA GLU A 128 18.12 -14.02 0.57
C GLU A 128 19.09 -13.49 1.64
N GLY A 129 19.55 -14.42 2.48
CA GLY A 129 20.21 -14.07 3.74
C GLY A 129 19.29 -13.23 4.62
N ASP A 130 19.78 -12.08 5.05
CA ASP A 130 19.03 -11.15 5.91
C ASP A 130 18.17 -10.15 5.13
N THR A 131 17.97 -10.35 3.82
CA THR A 131 17.18 -9.46 2.97
C THR A 131 15.88 -10.14 2.59
N ILE A 132 14.77 -9.43 2.75
CA ILE A 132 13.46 -9.87 2.26
C ILE A 132 13.38 -9.50 0.77
N ILE A 133 13.12 -10.49 -0.07
CA ILE A 133 12.91 -10.31 -1.51
C ILE A 133 11.42 -10.50 -1.78
N LEU A 134 10.79 -9.49 -2.37
CA LEU A 134 9.38 -9.56 -2.76
C LEU A 134 9.21 -10.48 -3.97
N ASP A 135 7.99 -10.96 -4.24
CA ASP A 135 7.73 -11.90 -5.33
C ASP A 135 8.07 -11.32 -6.72
N SER A 136 8.00 -9.98 -6.86
CA SER A 136 8.50 -9.26 -8.04
C SER A 136 10.03 -9.27 -8.21
N GLY A 137 10.78 -9.86 -7.28
CA GLY A 137 12.25 -9.82 -7.23
C GLY A 137 12.83 -8.53 -6.66
N ILE A 138 11.99 -7.62 -6.17
CA ILE A 138 12.42 -6.36 -5.58
C ILE A 138 12.89 -6.61 -4.14
N PRO A 139 14.12 -6.19 -3.76
CA PRO A 139 14.57 -6.29 -2.38
C PRO A 139 13.86 -5.24 -1.53
N LEU A 140 13.35 -5.66 -0.37
CA LEU A 140 12.83 -4.77 0.65
C LEU A 140 14.03 -4.10 1.35
N PRO A 141 14.13 -2.76 1.33
CA PRO A 141 15.25 -2.04 1.89
C PRO A 141 15.22 -2.10 3.42
N LYS A 142 16.34 -1.74 4.04
CA LYS A 142 16.37 -1.54 5.49
C LYS A 142 15.49 -0.35 5.87
N LEU A 143 14.46 -0.59 6.67
CA LEU A 143 13.52 0.44 7.11
C LEU A 143 13.67 0.71 8.62
N PRO A 144 14.66 1.51 9.07
CA PRO A 144 14.90 1.77 10.50
C PRO A 144 13.73 2.39 11.26
N THR A 145 12.77 3.02 10.58
CA THR A 145 11.62 3.67 11.21
C THR A 145 10.38 2.79 11.34
N VAL A 146 10.43 1.52 10.91
CA VAL A 146 9.34 0.55 11.08
C VAL A 146 9.17 0.18 12.54
N GLU A 147 7.94 0.28 13.02
CA GLU A 147 7.59 -0.04 14.41
C GLU A 147 7.02 -1.46 14.56
N LYS A 148 6.29 -1.93 13.56
CA LYS A 148 5.69 -3.28 13.56
C LYS A 148 5.86 -3.95 12.22
N ILE A 149 6.19 -5.24 12.25
CA ILE A 149 6.16 -6.10 11.06
C ILE A 149 5.19 -7.24 11.38
N HIS A 150 4.19 -7.41 10.51
CA HIS A 150 3.24 -8.51 10.59
C HIS A 150 3.35 -9.37 9.35
N ILE A 151 3.60 -10.66 9.52
CA ILE A 151 3.63 -11.63 8.43
C ILE A 151 2.38 -12.49 8.49
N ALA A 152 1.47 -12.27 7.54
CA ALA A 152 0.36 -13.16 7.34
C ALA A 152 0.82 -14.44 6.63
N GLY A 153 0.65 -15.58 7.26
CA GLY A 153 0.81 -16.88 6.63
C GLY A 153 -0.45 -17.23 5.83
N SER A 154 -0.30 -17.69 4.59
CA SER A 154 -1.38 -18.36 3.88
C SER A 154 -1.60 -19.73 4.54
N ASN A 155 -2.64 -19.80 5.37
CA ASN A 155 -3.19 -21.09 5.78
C ASN A 155 -3.64 -21.80 4.50
N GLU A 156 -2.98 -22.91 4.18
CA GLU A 156 -3.27 -23.84 3.11
C GLU A 156 -4.73 -23.86 2.63
N GLN A 157 -4.98 -23.45 1.38
CA GLN A 157 -6.00 -24.07 0.54
C GLN A 157 -5.44 -24.22 -0.88
N TYR A 158 -5.19 -25.48 -1.26
CA TYR A 158 -4.79 -25.96 -2.59
C TYR A 158 -3.35 -25.63 -3.08
N GLY A 159 -2.43 -26.58 -2.83
CA GLY A 159 -1.26 -26.80 -3.69
C GLY A 159 0.06 -26.25 -3.16
N ASN A 160 0.70 -26.99 -2.26
CA ASN A 160 1.98 -26.75 -1.60
C ASN A 160 2.01 -25.61 -0.56
N PRO A 161 1.92 -25.92 0.75
CA PRO A 161 2.29 -24.95 1.76
C PRO A 161 3.76 -24.55 1.56
N ARG A 162 4.04 -23.27 1.34
CA ARG A 162 5.35 -22.76 1.76
C ARG A 162 5.35 -22.87 3.27
N THR A 163 5.94 -23.93 3.80
CA THR A 163 6.08 -24.09 5.24
C THR A 163 7.00 -22.99 5.76
N VAL A 164 6.60 -22.35 6.86
CA VAL A 164 7.49 -21.46 7.60
C VAL A 164 8.60 -22.35 8.17
N THR A 165 9.83 -22.16 7.69
CA THR A 165 11.01 -22.90 8.17
C THR A 165 11.71 -22.12 9.27
N ASP A 166 12.42 -22.81 10.17
CA ASP A 166 13.22 -22.16 11.23
C ASP A 166 14.19 -21.13 10.66
N ASN A 167 14.74 -21.40 9.47
CA ASN A 167 15.65 -20.49 8.77
C ASN A 167 14.93 -19.20 8.32
N ASN A 168 13.67 -19.29 7.88
CA ASN A 168 12.89 -18.12 7.50
C ASN A 168 12.52 -17.26 8.72
N VAL A 169 12.24 -17.89 9.86
CA VAL A 169 12.03 -17.18 11.13
C VAL A 169 13.31 -16.46 11.58
N LEU A 170 14.46 -17.13 11.47
CA LEU A 170 15.76 -16.53 11.81
C LEU A 170 16.09 -15.34 10.90
N ASN A 171 15.90 -15.47 9.58
CA ASN A 171 16.14 -14.39 8.63
C ASN A 171 15.18 -13.22 8.84
N LEU A 172 13.92 -13.48 9.19
CA LEU A 172 12.97 -12.45 9.58
C LEU A 172 13.43 -11.68 10.82
N PHE A 173 13.90 -12.42 11.83
CA PHE A 173 14.43 -11.80 13.04
C PHE A 173 15.67 -10.95 12.73
N HIS A 174 16.59 -11.43 11.89
CA HIS A 174 17.74 -10.66 11.44
C HIS A 174 17.34 -9.39 10.68
N TYR A 175 16.36 -9.47 9.79
CA TYR A 175 15.81 -8.29 9.10
C TYR A 175 15.22 -7.31 10.11
N GLY A 176 14.39 -7.80 11.04
CA GLY A 176 13.78 -6.99 12.09
C GLY A 176 14.81 -6.29 12.98
N MET A 177 15.90 -6.96 13.35
CA MET A 177 16.99 -6.36 14.11
C MET A 177 17.68 -5.20 13.39
N LYS A 178 17.62 -5.17 12.05
CA LYS A 178 18.14 -4.03 11.26
C LYS A 178 17.20 -2.84 11.31
N CYS A 179 15.91 -3.04 11.61
CA CYS A 179 14.94 -1.97 11.79
C CYS A 179 15.05 -1.41 13.22
N GLY A 180 15.67 -0.23 13.37
CA GLY A 180 16.04 0.33 14.67
C GLY A 180 14.91 0.74 15.61
N ARG A 181 13.64 0.74 15.16
CA ARG A 181 12.46 1.14 15.94
C ARG A 181 11.43 0.04 16.14
N ILE A 182 11.75 -1.22 15.83
CA ILE A 182 10.79 -2.32 16.00
C ILE A 182 10.37 -2.47 17.46
N LYS A 183 9.07 -2.46 17.66
CA LYS A 183 8.37 -2.73 18.93
C LYS A 183 7.73 -4.12 18.90
N GLU A 184 7.36 -4.60 17.72
CA GLU A 184 6.58 -5.82 17.55
C GLU A 184 6.91 -6.53 16.23
N LEU A 185 7.10 -7.85 16.30
CA LEU A 185 7.32 -8.75 15.17
C LEU A 185 6.36 -9.93 15.35
N MET A 186 5.35 -10.04 14.49
CA MET A 186 4.29 -11.06 14.56
C MET A 186 4.19 -11.86 13.28
#